data_AF-A0A1V6DWU4-F1
#
_entry.id   AF-A0A1V6DWU4-F1
#
_cell.length_a   1.000
_cell.length_b   1.000
_cell.length_c   1.000
_cell.angle_alpha   90.00
_cell.angle_beta   90.00
_cell.angle_gamma   90.00
#
_symmetry.space_group_name_H-M   'P 1'
#
loop_
_entity.id
_entity.type
_entity.pdbx_description
1 polymer ?
#
loop_
_entity_poly.entity_id
_entity_poly.type
_entity_poly.pdbx_seq_one_letter_code
_entity_poly.pdbx_strand_id
1 'polypeptide(L)' 'MANPKKRKARSAVRTNRAHLALKKTSLNKCPKCGKAKKPHTVCNFCGTYRGRQVLKIEAKAVKNKK' A
#
# COMPACT_ATOMS: atom_id res chain seq x y z
N MET A 1 -6.06 36.44 7.96
CA MET A 1 -5.82 35.02 8.32
C MET A 1 -5.03 34.97 9.61
N ALA A 2 -5.28 33.98 10.47
CA ALA A 2 -4.55 33.85 11.73
C ALA A 2 -3.12 33.35 11.48
N ASN A 3 -2.12 34.17 11.84
CA ASN A 3 -0.72 33.81 11.74
C ASN A 3 -0.19 33.29 13.08
N PRO A 4 0.71 32.29 13.07
CA PRO A 4 1.33 31.80 14.29
C PRO A 4 2.18 32.90 14.94
N LYS A 5 1.87 33.23 16.20
CA LYS A 5 2.60 34.25 16.96
C LYS A 5 4.06 33.90 17.20
N LYS A 6 4.38 32.60 17.32
CA LYS A 6 5.75 32.10 17.58
C LYS A 6 5.99 30.75 16.94
N ARG A 7 7.28 30.43 16.72
CA ARG A 7 7.72 29.12 16.26
C ARG A 7 7.43 28.05 17.34
N LYS A 8 6.91 26.89 16.92
CA LYS A 8 6.78 25.73 17.82
C LYS A 8 8.16 25.17 18.18
N ALA A 9 8.37 24.85 19.46
CA ALA A 9 9.59 24.21 19.93
C ALA A 9 9.82 22.84 19.26
N ARG A 10 11.08 22.41 19.16
CA ARG A 10 11.44 21.12 18.53
C ARG A 10 10.75 19.93 19.24
N SER A 11 10.65 19.96 20.56
CA SER A 11 9.97 18.94 21.37
C SER A 11 8.47 18.84 21.03
N ALA A 12 7.78 19.97 20.93
CA ALA A 12 6.37 20.04 20.56
C ALA A 12 6.12 19.52 19.13
N VAL A 13 7.03 19.79 18.18
CA VAL A 13 6.90 19.22 16.83
C VAL A 13 7.12 17.70 16.84
N ARG A 14 8.12 17.22 17.60
CA ARG A 14 8.47 15.80 17.65
C ARG A 14 7.39 14.95 18.31
N THR A 15 6.82 15.42 19.41
CA THR A 15 5.69 14.78 20.11
C THR A 15 4.47 14.68 19.21
N ASN A 16 4.09 15.79 18.54
CA ASN A 16 3.00 15.77 17.57
C ASN A 16 3.22 14.76 16.43
N ARG A 17 4.46 14.63 15.93
CA ARG A 17 4.79 13.68 14.85
C ARG A 17 4.94 12.23 15.32
N ALA A 18 5.04 11.97 16.62
CA ALA A 18 5.29 10.63 17.15
C ALA A 18 4.19 9.62 16.77
N HIS A 19 2.96 10.09 16.58
CA HIS A 19 1.82 9.25 16.19
C HIS A 19 1.73 8.97 14.68
N LEU A 20 2.52 9.66 13.84
CA LEU A 20 2.45 9.58 12.38
C LEU A 20 3.28 8.44 11.79
N ALA A 21 3.43 7.32 12.52
CA ALA A 21 4.19 6.17 12.06
C ALA A 21 3.41 5.37 11.00
N LEU A 22 4.11 4.97 9.93
CA LEU A 22 3.54 4.14 8.87
C LEU A 22 3.43 2.68 9.34
N LYS A 23 2.29 2.03 9.05
CA LYS A 23 2.07 0.60 9.32
C LYS A 23 2.38 -0.25 8.08
N LYS A 24 2.92 -1.45 8.29
CA LYS A 24 3.13 -2.43 7.22
C LYS A 24 1.79 -2.88 6.65
N THR A 25 1.71 -3.03 5.33
CA THR A 25 0.51 -3.59 4.67
C THR A 25 0.56 -5.12 4.71
N SER A 26 -0.56 -5.76 5.08
CA SER A 26 -0.69 -7.22 5.03
C SER A 26 -0.81 -7.71 3.59
N LEU A 27 0.06 -8.64 3.19
CA LEU A 27 0.04 -9.29 1.89
C LEU A 27 -0.07 -10.80 2.06
N ASN A 28 -0.99 -11.42 1.31
CA ASN A 28 -1.23 -12.85 1.33
C ASN A 28 -0.73 -13.49 0.03
N LYS A 29 -0.32 -14.76 0.08
CA LYS A 29 0.06 -15.51 -1.12
C LYS A 29 -1.17 -15.79 -1.98
N CYS A 30 -1.04 -15.62 -3.30
CA CYS A 30 -2.10 -15.98 -4.24
C CYS A 30 -2.08 -17.51 -4.47
N PRO A 31 -3.21 -18.22 -4.35
CA PRO A 31 -3.25 -19.68 -4.51
C PRO A 31 -2.93 -20.17 -5.92
N LYS A 32 -3.13 -19.34 -6.97
CA LYS A 32 -2.88 -19.74 -8.36
C LYS A 32 -1.44 -19.48 -8.82
N CYS A 33 -0.84 -18.36 -8.41
CA CYS A 33 0.47 -17.91 -8.93
C CYS A 33 1.54 -17.70 -7.86
N GLY A 34 1.25 -17.97 -6.58
CA GLY A 34 2.19 -17.84 -5.46
C GLY A 34 2.57 -16.41 -5.06
N LYS A 35 2.39 -15.43 -5.95
CA LYS A 35 2.74 -14.01 -5.73
C LYS A 35 1.94 -13.37 -4.59
N ALA A 36 2.57 -12.42 -3.92
CA ALA A 36 1.93 -11.59 -2.90
C ALA A 36 0.79 -10.76 -3.51
N LYS A 37 -0.37 -10.78 -2.86
CA LYS A 37 -1.54 -9.98 -3.19
C LYS A 37 -2.14 -9.38 -1.93
N LYS A 38 -2.88 -8.27 -2.08
CA LYS A 38 -3.68 -7.74 -0.97
C LYS A 38 -4.83 -8.72 -0.64
N PRO A 39 -5.24 -8.85 0.63
CA PRO A 39 -6.43 -9.60 0.99
C PRO A 39 -7.67 -8.98 0.34
N HIS A 40 -8.67 -9.80 0.03
CA HIS A 40 -9.95 -9.42 -0.59
C HIS A 40 -9.87 -8.75 -1.98
N THR A 41 -8.69 -8.63 -2.61
CA THR A 41 -8.57 -8.09 -3.97
C THR A 41 -8.29 -9.19 -5.00
N VAL A 42 -8.63 -8.89 -6.26
CA VAL A 42 -8.19 -9.69 -7.42
C VAL A 42 -6.66 -9.64 -7.49
N CYS A 43 -6.02 -10.74 -7.89
CA CYS A 43 -4.58 -10.75 -8.10
C CYS A 43 -4.22 -9.98 -9.38
N ASN A 44 -3.44 -8.90 -9.26
CA ASN A 44 -2.98 -8.10 -10.41
C ASN A 44 -2.09 -8.88 -11.41
N PHE A 45 -1.52 -10.02 -10.99
CA PHE A 45 -0.63 -10.81 -11.84
C PHE A 45 -1.35 -11.88 -12.67
N CYS A 46 -2.38 -12.53 -12.11
CA CYS A 46 -3.07 -13.64 -12.76
C CYS A 46 -4.56 -13.39 -13.01
N GLY A 47 -5.09 -12.22 -12.61
CA GLY A 47 -6.48 -11.84 -12.84
C GLY A 47 -7.51 -12.71 -12.11
N THR A 48 -7.06 -13.53 -11.15
CA THR A 48 -7.92 -14.49 -10.45
C THR A 48 -8.28 -14.05 -9.04
N TYR A 49 -9.52 -14.36 -8.66
CA TYR A 49 -10.07 -14.19 -7.32
C TYR A 49 -10.85 -15.45 -6.94
N ARG A 50 -10.52 -16.05 -5.79
CA ARG A 50 -11.16 -17.27 -5.26
C ARG A 50 -11.32 -18.40 -6.31
N GLY A 51 -10.25 -18.65 -7.08
CA GLY A 51 -10.22 -19.71 -8.10
C GLY A 51 -10.90 -19.36 -9.43
N ARG A 52 -11.64 -18.25 -9.51
CA ARG A 52 -12.28 -17.79 -10.75
C ARG A 52 -11.41 -16.75 -11.45
N GLN A 53 -11.35 -16.83 -12.78
CA GLN A 53 -10.71 -15.83 -13.61
C GLN A 53 -11.69 -14.68 -13.86
N VAL A 54 -11.44 -13.54 -13.20
CA VAL A 54 -12.33 -12.37 -13.25
C VAL A 54 -11.85 -11.39 -14.32
N LEU A 55 -10.53 -11.31 -14.53
CA LEU A 55 -9.93 -10.46 -15.54
C LEU A 55 -9.14 -11.32 -16.53
N LYS A 56 -9.38 -11.13 -17.83
CA LYS A 56 -8.48 -11.57 -18.90
C LYS A 56 -7.36 -10.53 -18.99
N ILE A 57 -6.35 -10.69 -18.14
CA ILE A 57 -5.17 -9.81 -18.19
C ILE A 57 -4.28 -10.34 -19.33
N GLU A 58 -4.31 -9.67 -20.47
CA GLU A 58 -3.27 -9.85 -21.49
C GLU A 58 -1.96 -9.36 -20.89
N ALA A 59 -0.98 -10.26 -20.82
CA ALA A 59 0.28 -10.03 -20.13
C ALA A 59 1.01 -8.81 -20.69
N LYS A 60 0.96 -7.64 -20.03
CA LYS A 60 1.87 -6.55 -20.33
C LYS A 60 2.46 -5.86 -19.10
N ALA A 61 3.79 -5.87 -19.14
CA ALA A 61 4.77 -4.97 -18.54
C ALA A 61 4.89 -4.95 -17.01
N VAL A 62 5.76 -5.82 -16.51
CA VAL A 62 6.61 -5.52 -15.35
C VAL A 62 7.38 -4.23 -15.64
N LYS A 63 6.91 -3.08 -15.16
CA LYS A 63 7.76 -1.89 -15.05
C LYS A 63 8.49 -1.97 -13.73
N ASN A 64 9.67 -2.59 -13.79
CA ASN A 64 10.69 -2.46 -12.77
C ASN A 64 11.05 -0.96 -12.69
N LYS A 65 10.83 -0.30 -11.55
CA LYS A 65 11.35 1.04 -11.29
C LYS A 65 12.22 0.97 -10.04
N LYS A 66 13.51 1.17 -10.35
CA LYS A 66 14.72 1.40 -9.54
C LYS A 66 14.50 1.79 -8.09
#